data_AF-A0A1Q9YJV3-F1
#
_entry.id   AF-A0A1Q9YJV3-F1
#
_cell.length_a   1.000
_cell.length_b   1.000
_cell.length_c   1.000
_cell.angle_alpha   90.00
_cell.angle_beta   90.00
_cell.angle_gamma   90.00
#
_symmetry.space_group_name_H-M   'P 1'
#
loop_
_entity.id
_entity.type
_entity.pdbx_description
1 polymer ?
#
loop_
_entity_poly.entity_id
_entity_poly.type
_entity_poly.pdbx_seq_one_letter_code
_entity_poly.pdbx_strand_id
1 'polypeptide(L)'
;MSLNVQTLLVLLLQSAVQAWFLTGYFQSSLRGFLVYAGFFLFILYPLDTCIPYEWTIFKNILNFAGLFLLVLVRNRGMSARKLLLAVVLYWLPLPLCEVPIHFMIWAFDLYPLFDPGTISVFGPRQTLTFFLQLAATGILAFLYGLILRKTRAANLNQTFVLYLTSLLASLAALGFLCLCFVYPHGQTTNYLQYPLAVVMLAAFNAWFVISVHRYVRQQAALQADEIIRREYRRQLRMLLGPGMTREELRRFRHDLINELEHERLMQGSRSEDDFP
;
A
#
# COMPACT_ATOMS: atom_id res chain seq x y z
N MET A 1 -6.35 29.35 29.10
CA MET A 1 -5.60 28.34 28.34
C MET A 1 -4.59 29.04 27.44
N SER A 2 -3.31 28.65 27.49
CA SER A 2 -2.25 29.22 26.65
C SER A 2 -2.02 28.35 25.41
N LEU A 3 -1.75 28.97 24.27
CA LEU A 3 -1.39 28.25 23.04
C LEU A 3 0.00 27.62 23.18
N ASN A 4 0.07 26.30 22.97
CA ASN A 4 1.30 25.54 22.94
C ASN A 4 1.92 25.61 21.54
N VAL A 5 2.79 26.61 21.34
CA VAL A 5 3.48 26.87 20.07
C VAL A 5 4.31 25.66 19.61
N GLN A 6 4.88 24.88 20.53
CA GLN A 6 5.70 23.71 20.21
C GLN A 6 4.86 22.62 19.53
N THR A 7 3.70 22.29 20.11
CA THR A 7 2.76 21.33 19.52
C THR A 7 2.21 21.82 18.19
N LEU A 8 1.92 23.12 18.06
CA LEU A 8 1.48 23.70 16.79
C LEU A 8 2.56 23.56 15.69
N LEU A 9 3.83 23.81 16.01
CA LEU A 9 4.94 23.66 15.07
C LEU A 9 5.11 22.20 14.61
N VAL A 10 4.99 21.24 15.52
CA VAL A 10 5.03 19.81 15.19
C VAL A 10 3.88 19.45 14.26
N LEU A 11 2.66 19.84 14.57
CA LEU A 11 1.48 19.54 13.74
C LEU A 11 1.61 20.12 12.32
N LEU A 12 2.12 21.35 12.22
CA LEU A 12 2.42 21.98 10.93
C LEU A 12 3.47 21.19 10.15
N LEU A 13 4.54 20.75 10.81
CA LEU A 13 5.61 19.98 10.18
C LEU A 13 5.15 18.59 9.75
N GLN A 14 4.39 17.88 10.58
CA GLN A 14 3.81 16.57 10.25
C GLN A 14 2.87 16.67 9.04
N SER A 15 1.99 17.66 9.03
CA SER A 15 1.09 17.95 7.90
C SER A 15 1.89 18.24 6.62
N ALA A 16 2.98 19.02 6.73
CA ALA A 16 3.83 19.35 5.60
C ALA A 16 4.58 18.13 5.04
N VAL A 17 5.11 17.26 5.91
CA VAL A 17 5.80 16.02 5.50
C VAL A 17 4.84 15.05 4.81
N GLN A 18 3.64 14.86 5.37
CA GLN A 18 2.60 14.02 4.80
C GLN A 18 2.10 14.56 3.44
N ALA A 19 1.87 15.88 3.35
CA ALA A 19 1.49 16.54 2.11
C ALA A 19 2.60 16.50 1.05
N TRP A 20 3.86 16.62 1.47
CA TRP A 20 5.03 16.52 0.57
C TRP A 20 5.12 15.14 -0.06
N PHE A 21 4.90 14.07 0.73
CA PHE A 21 4.87 12.71 0.20
C PHE A 21 3.80 12.53 -0.89
N LEU A 22 2.55 12.90 -0.61
CA LEU A 22 1.44 12.74 -1.55
C LEU A 22 1.64 13.59 -2.80
N THR A 23 2.09 14.84 -2.63
CA THR A 23 2.41 15.74 -3.74
C THR A 23 3.54 15.17 -4.60
N GLY A 24 4.57 14.62 -3.97
CA GLY A 24 5.71 14.00 -4.62
C GLY A 24 5.34 12.72 -5.39
N TYR A 25 4.45 11.90 -4.83
CA TYR A 25 4.00 10.64 -5.42
C TYR A 25 3.09 10.89 -6.64
N PHE A 26 2.11 11.79 -6.49
CA PHE A 26 1.18 12.14 -7.56
C PHE A 26 1.73 13.19 -8.53
N GLN A 27 2.95 13.71 -8.30
CA GLN A 27 3.56 14.79 -9.08
C GLN A 27 2.62 16.02 -9.20
N SER A 28 1.97 16.37 -8.08
CA SER A 28 1.02 17.47 -8.02
C SER A 28 1.71 18.84 -7.93
N SER A 29 1.01 19.89 -8.35
CA SER A 29 1.48 21.28 -8.22
C SER A 29 1.43 21.78 -6.78
N LEU A 30 1.96 22.98 -6.52
CA LEU A 30 1.90 23.66 -5.22
C LEU A 30 0.46 23.74 -4.66
N ARG A 31 -0.53 23.96 -5.54
CA ARG A 31 -1.95 23.95 -5.14
C ARG A 31 -2.38 22.59 -4.58
N GLY A 32 -1.84 21.49 -5.12
CA GLY A 32 -2.06 20.15 -4.60
C GLY A 32 -1.46 19.97 -3.21
N PHE A 33 -0.23 20.45 -3.00
CA PHE A 33 0.41 20.44 -1.67
C PHE A 33 -0.44 21.18 -0.63
N LEU A 34 -0.90 22.39 -0.93
CA LEU A 34 -1.73 23.19 -0.02
C LEU A 34 -3.05 22.49 0.32
N VAL A 35 -3.68 21.80 -0.65
CA VAL A 35 -4.90 21.04 -0.41
C VAL A 35 -4.63 19.84 0.51
N TYR A 36 -3.56 19.09 0.29
CA TYR A 36 -3.21 17.96 1.17
C TYR A 36 -2.85 18.44 2.59
N ALA A 37 -2.03 19.48 2.72
CA ALA A 37 -1.65 20.05 4.01
C ALA A 37 -2.86 20.62 4.76
N GLY A 38 -3.72 21.36 4.05
CA GLY A 38 -4.95 21.90 4.62
C GLY A 38 -5.92 20.81 5.06
N PHE A 39 -6.01 19.70 4.32
CA PHE A 39 -6.82 18.55 4.72
C PHE A 39 -6.32 17.94 6.04
N PHE A 40 -5.02 17.68 6.19
CA PHE A 40 -4.49 17.12 7.45
C PHE A 40 -4.75 18.07 8.62
N LEU A 41 -4.46 19.36 8.43
CA LEU A 41 -4.48 20.33 9.51
C LEU A 41 -5.89 20.78 9.93
N PHE A 42 -6.81 20.98 8.98
CA PHE A 42 -8.14 21.54 9.24
C PHE A 42 -9.27 20.51 9.20
N ILE A 43 -9.02 19.29 8.70
CA ILE A 43 -10.06 18.26 8.57
C ILE A 43 -9.65 17.02 9.37
N LEU A 44 -8.56 16.37 9.01
CA LEU A 44 -8.22 15.06 9.57
C LEU A 44 -7.86 15.13 11.06
N TYR A 45 -6.91 15.98 11.45
CA TYR A 45 -6.50 16.08 12.86
C TYR A 45 -7.63 16.60 13.78
N PRO A 46 -8.41 17.64 13.42
CA PRO A 46 -9.55 18.05 14.25
C PRO A 46 -10.61 16.95 14.40
N LEU A 47 -10.91 16.19 13.34
CA LEU A 47 -11.84 15.07 13.43
C LEU A 47 -11.30 13.94 14.30
N ASP A 48 -9.99 13.66 14.24
CA ASP A 48 -9.34 12.66 15.11
C ASP A 48 -9.43 13.05 16.60
N THR A 49 -9.34 14.34 16.92
CA THR A 49 -9.50 14.82 18.31
C THR A 49 -10.94 14.74 18.83
N CYS A 50 -11.94 14.67 17.95
CA CYS A 50 -13.32 14.45 18.35
C CYS A 50 -13.57 12.99 18.79
N ILE A 51 -12.66 12.07 18.45
CA ILE A 51 -12.76 10.66 18.84
C ILE A 51 -11.97 10.45 20.15
N PRO A 52 -12.56 9.78 21.16
CA PRO A 52 -11.87 9.42 22.39
C PRO A 52 -10.54 8.72 22.12
N TYR A 53 -9.52 9.02 22.92
CA TYR A 53 -8.18 8.43 22.78
C TYR A 53 -8.20 6.89 22.80
N GLU A 54 -9.10 6.30 23.59
CA GLU A 54 -9.26 4.85 23.76
C GLU A 54 -9.83 4.12 22.52
N TRP A 55 -10.35 4.86 21.53
CA TRP A 55 -11.01 4.31 20.35
C TRP A 55 -10.06 4.25 19.15
N THR A 56 -8.91 3.66 19.39
CA THR A 56 -7.76 3.67 18.49
C THR A 56 -8.04 3.02 17.13
N ILE A 57 -8.82 1.93 17.11
CA ILE A 57 -9.24 1.29 15.85
C ILE A 57 -10.13 2.24 15.02
N PHE A 58 -11.05 2.96 15.66
CA PHE A 58 -11.96 3.86 14.98
C PHE A 58 -11.22 5.08 14.40
N LYS A 59 -10.23 5.62 15.13
CA LYS A 59 -9.32 6.67 14.64
C LYS A 59 -8.58 6.24 13.38
N ASN A 60 -8.02 5.03 13.37
CA ASN A 60 -7.34 4.51 12.19
C ASN A 60 -8.27 4.29 11.00
N ILE A 61 -9.50 3.80 11.23
CA ILE A 61 -10.51 3.68 10.19
C ILE A 61 -10.86 5.05 9.61
N LEU A 62 -11.08 6.07 10.46
CA LEU A 62 -11.34 7.44 10.03
C LEU A 62 -10.18 7.99 9.20
N ASN A 63 -8.95 7.87 9.68
CA ASN A 63 -7.75 8.37 9.02
C ASN A 63 -7.53 7.68 7.66
N PHE A 64 -7.78 6.37 7.58
CA PHE A 64 -7.66 5.61 6.35
C PHE A 64 -8.75 6.01 5.34
N ALA A 65 -10.01 6.02 5.78
CA ALA A 65 -11.16 6.38 4.95
C ALA A 65 -11.06 7.82 4.44
N GLY A 66 -10.69 8.76 5.31
CA GLY A 66 -10.51 10.17 4.98
C GLY A 66 -9.42 10.37 3.92
N LEU A 67 -8.25 9.75 4.11
CA LEU A 67 -7.17 9.81 3.13
C LEU A 67 -7.56 9.17 1.79
N PHE A 68 -8.20 7.99 1.83
CA PHE A 68 -8.63 7.29 0.62
C PHE A 68 -9.65 8.13 -0.16
N LEU A 69 -10.62 8.73 0.52
CA LEU A 69 -11.62 9.62 -0.08
C LEU A 69 -10.97 10.86 -0.71
N LEU A 70 -10.03 11.51 -0.01
CA LEU A 70 -9.31 12.68 -0.54
C LEU A 70 -8.54 12.32 -1.81
N VAL A 71 -7.79 11.23 -1.78
CA VAL A 71 -6.99 10.74 -2.92
C VAL A 71 -7.91 10.40 -4.09
N LEU A 72 -9.06 9.78 -3.84
CA LEU A 72 -10.08 9.45 -4.83
C LEU A 72 -10.69 10.71 -5.48
N VAL A 73 -11.12 11.69 -4.68
CA VAL A 73 -11.74 12.94 -5.17
C VAL A 73 -10.75 13.77 -5.97
N ARG A 74 -9.49 13.84 -5.52
CA ARG A 74 -8.49 14.68 -6.18
C ARG A 74 -7.94 14.07 -7.46
N ASN A 75 -7.85 12.74 -7.54
CA ASN A 75 -7.22 12.01 -8.64
C ASN A 75 -8.21 11.10 -9.38
N ARG A 76 -9.43 11.58 -9.65
CA ARG A 76 -10.52 10.85 -10.32
C ARG A 76 -10.14 10.23 -11.68
N GLY A 77 -9.09 10.72 -12.33
CA GLY A 77 -8.60 10.20 -13.62
C GLY A 77 -7.56 9.08 -13.52
N MET A 78 -7.18 8.61 -12.33
CA MET A 78 -6.19 7.54 -12.16
C MET A 78 -6.83 6.16 -11.92
N SER A 79 -6.10 5.09 -12.26
CA SER A 79 -6.55 3.73 -11.99
C SER A 79 -6.64 3.45 -10.49
N ALA A 80 -7.67 2.72 -10.07
CA ALA A 80 -7.89 2.36 -8.67
C ALA A 80 -6.66 1.68 -8.03
N ARG A 81 -5.90 0.90 -8.81
CA ARG A 81 -4.66 0.24 -8.37
C ARG A 81 -3.57 1.24 -7.95
N LYS A 82 -3.43 2.34 -8.69
CA LYS A 82 -2.45 3.39 -8.38
C LYS A 82 -2.86 4.21 -7.15
N LEU A 83 -4.16 4.45 -6.99
CA LEU A 83 -4.71 5.13 -5.81
C LEU A 83 -4.53 4.26 -4.54
N LEU A 84 -4.88 2.98 -4.61
CA LEU A 84 -4.65 2.01 -3.53
C LEU A 84 -3.18 1.92 -3.14
N LEU A 85 -2.27 1.84 -4.12
CA LEU A 85 -0.84 1.78 -3.86
C LEU A 85 -0.33 3.04 -3.15
N ALA A 86 -0.83 4.22 -3.51
CA ALA A 86 -0.48 5.46 -2.83
C ALA A 86 -0.91 5.46 -1.36
N VAL A 87 -2.14 4.99 -1.08
CA VAL A 87 -2.67 4.89 0.29
C VAL A 87 -1.87 3.89 1.11
N VAL A 88 -1.53 2.73 0.55
CA VAL A 88 -0.70 1.72 1.22
C VAL A 88 0.70 2.27 1.53
N LEU A 89 1.35 2.91 0.55
CA LEU A 89 2.69 3.49 0.74
C LEU A 89 2.70 4.69 1.69
N TYR A 90 1.59 5.44 1.80
CA TYR A 90 1.42 6.50 2.78
C TYR A 90 1.33 5.93 4.20
N TRP A 91 0.51 4.89 4.39
CA TRP A 91 0.26 4.29 5.69
C TRP A 91 1.45 3.50 6.21
N LEU A 92 2.32 3.04 5.30
CA LEU A 92 3.39 2.13 5.63
C LEU A 92 4.41 2.67 6.66
N PRO A 93 4.88 3.92 6.58
CA PRO A 93 5.91 4.42 7.48
C PRO A 93 5.39 4.79 8.87
N LEU A 94 4.08 5.03 9.02
CA LEU A 94 3.46 5.45 10.29
C LEU A 94 3.75 4.48 11.45
N PRO A 95 3.46 3.16 11.34
CA PRO A 95 3.81 2.22 12.41
C PRO A 95 5.32 2.07 12.60
N LEU A 96 6.12 2.21 11.55
CA LEU A 96 7.58 2.12 11.64
C LEU A 96 8.19 3.32 12.40
N CYS A 97 7.52 4.47 12.39
CA CYS A 97 7.91 5.66 13.16
C CYS A 97 7.39 5.59 14.61
N GLU A 98 6.19 5.05 14.82
CA GLU A 98 5.53 5.03 16.12
C GLU A 98 6.06 3.91 17.03
N VAL A 99 6.30 2.70 16.49
CA VAL A 99 6.76 1.54 17.27
C VAL A 99 8.06 1.82 18.06
N PRO A 100 9.13 2.43 17.48
CA PRO A 100 10.34 2.73 18.23
C PRO A 100 10.12 3.77 19.34
N ILE A 101 9.30 4.78 19.09
CA ILE A 101 9.00 5.84 20.07
C ILE A 101 8.23 5.25 21.25
N HIS A 102 7.21 4.44 20.97
CA HIS A 102 6.45 3.77 22.01
C HIS A 102 7.26 2.71 22.75
N PHE A 103 8.20 2.03 22.10
CA PHE A 103 9.17 1.18 22.79
C PHE A 103 10.05 1.97 23.76
N MET A 104 10.48 3.17 23.40
CA MET A 104 11.22 4.05 24.32
C MET A 104 10.34 4.52 25.49
N ILE A 105 9.08 4.88 25.24
CA ILE A 105 8.14 5.25 26.30
C ILE A 105 7.94 4.07 27.27
N TRP A 106 7.78 2.85 26.74
CA TRP A 106 7.70 1.60 27.50
C TRP A 106 8.94 1.36 28.38
N ALA A 107 10.12 1.39 27.75
CA ALA A 107 11.38 1.01 28.36
C ALA A 107 11.89 2.00 29.43
N PHE A 108 11.50 3.27 29.36
CA PHE A 108 11.97 4.34 30.24
C PHE A 108 10.90 4.91 31.19
N ASP A 109 9.73 4.27 31.29
CA ASP A 109 8.63 4.69 32.18
C ASP A 109 8.19 6.15 31.96
N LEU A 110 8.08 6.55 30.69
CA LEU A 110 7.83 7.95 30.33
C LEU A 110 6.33 8.32 30.29
N TYR A 111 5.41 7.46 30.75
CA TYR A 111 3.95 7.69 30.64
C TYR A 111 3.45 9.04 31.15
N PRO A 112 3.94 9.58 32.28
CA PRO A 112 3.49 10.88 32.78
C PRO A 112 3.78 12.05 31.82
N LEU A 113 4.66 11.84 30.83
CA LEU A 113 5.04 12.82 29.81
C LEU A 113 4.17 12.74 28.55
N PHE A 114 3.26 11.76 28.47
CA PHE A 114 2.40 11.50 27.32
C PHE A 114 0.91 11.48 27.67
N ASP A 115 0.52 12.07 28.79
CA ASP A 115 -0.88 12.15 29.18
C ASP A 115 -1.70 12.94 28.14
N PRO A 116 -2.93 12.52 27.80
CA PRO A 116 -3.75 13.20 26.79
C PRO A 116 -4.01 14.68 27.10
N GLY A 117 -4.01 15.06 28.38
CA GLY A 117 -4.13 16.45 28.83
C GLY A 117 -2.88 17.31 28.56
N THR A 118 -1.71 16.69 28.36
CA THR A 118 -0.44 17.41 28.15
C THR A 118 -0.07 17.55 26.68
N ILE A 119 -0.55 16.66 25.80
CA ILE A 119 -0.38 16.75 24.34
C ILE A 119 -1.57 17.45 23.70
N SER A 120 -1.84 18.68 24.10
CA SER A 120 -2.89 19.50 23.48
C SER A 120 -2.33 20.86 23.02
N VAL A 121 -2.88 21.36 21.92
CA VAL A 121 -2.56 22.71 21.40
C VAL A 121 -2.87 23.78 22.45
N PHE A 122 -3.79 23.49 23.38
CA PHE A 122 -4.18 24.35 24.49
C PHE A 122 -3.76 23.76 25.85
N GLY A 123 -2.55 23.22 25.93
CA GLY A 123 -2.00 22.55 27.10
C GLY A 123 -0.67 23.13 27.61
N PRO A 124 -0.14 22.57 28.70
CA PRO A 124 1.18 22.94 29.24
C PRO A 124 2.31 22.60 28.26
N ARG A 125 3.39 23.38 28.29
CA ARG A 125 4.58 23.13 27.45
C ARG A 125 5.35 21.93 27.97
N GLN A 126 5.67 20.98 27.08
CA GLN A 126 6.50 19.82 27.39
C GLN A 126 7.60 19.66 26.34
N THR A 127 8.79 20.16 26.68
CA THR A 127 9.93 20.25 25.78
C THR A 127 10.44 18.87 25.32
N LEU A 128 10.39 17.85 26.20
CA LEU A 128 10.82 16.50 25.84
C LEU A 128 9.90 15.88 24.77
N THR A 129 8.58 15.97 24.98
CA THR A 129 7.56 15.47 24.05
C THR A 129 7.68 16.16 22.69
N PHE A 130 7.99 17.46 22.68
CA PHE A 130 8.29 18.21 21.46
C PHE A 130 9.49 17.61 20.68
N PHE A 131 10.62 17.35 21.33
CA PHE A 131 11.80 16.78 20.65
C PHE A 131 11.55 15.35 20.15
N LEU A 132 10.82 14.54 20.91
CA LEU A 132 10.46 13.18 20.50
C LEU A 132 9.53 13.20 19.26
N GLN A 133 8.55 14.10 19.23
CA GLN A 133 7.69 14.28 18.06
C GLN A 133 8.44 14.84 16.84
N LEU A 134 9.42 15.73 17.07
CA LEU A 134 10.28 16.24 16.00
C LEU A 134 11.12 15.13 15.39
N ALA A 135 11.71 14.27 16.24
CA ALA A 135 12.45 13.09 15.80
C ALA A 135 11.56 12.12 15.00
N ALA A 136 10.34 11.84 15.49
CA ALA A 136 9.32 11.05 14.79
C ALA A 136 9.07 11.58 13.38
N THR A 137 8.87 12.89 13.28
CA THR A 137 8.56 13.58 12.03
C THR A 137 9.74 13.57 11.06
N GLY A 138 10.97 13.68 11.58
CA GLY A 138 12.19 13.53 10.79
C GLY A 138 12.36 12.12 10.22
N ILE A 139 12.12 11.07 11.02
CA ILE A 139 12.14 9.67 10.58
C ILE A 139 11.06 9.46 9.50
N LEU A 140 9.86 10.00 9.71
CA LEU A 140 8.77 9.91 8.75
C LEU A 140 9.14 10.54 7.39
N ALA A 141 9.74 11.74 7.43
CA ALA A 141 10.21 12.42 6.23
C ALA A 141 11.29 11.62 5.49
N PHE A 142 12.23 11.02 6.23
CA PHE A 142 13.27 10.16 5.65
C PHE A 142 12.67 8.94 4.95
N LEU A 143 11.75 8.21 5.60
CA LEU A 143 11.09 7.04 5.03
C LEU A 143 10.28 7.39 3.78
N TYR A 144 9.50 8.49 3.82
CA TYR A 144 8.79 8.99 2.64
C TYR A 144 9.75 9.36 1.50
N GLY A 145 10.88 9.98 1.79
CA GLY A 145 11.91 10.29 0.81
C GLY A 145 12.48 9.04 0.12
N LEU A 146 12.74 7.98 0.88
CA LEU A 146 13.20 6.70 0.32
C LEU A 146 12.16 6.07 -0.61
N ILE A 147 10.88 6.08 -0.21
CA ILE A 147 9.78 5.55 -1.02
C ILE A 147 9.62 6.36 -2.31
N LEU A 148 9.66 7.68 -2.24
CA LEU A 148 9.59 8.55 -3.41
C LEU A 148 10.75 8.33 -4.37
N ARG A 149 11.97 8.18 -3.86
CA ARG A 149 13.15 7.88 -4.69
C ARG A 149 12.99 6.55 -5.43
N LYS A 150 12.51 5.52 -4.75
CA LYS A 150 12.31 4.17 -5.32
C LYS A 150 11.16 4.14 -6.33
N THR A 151 10.06 4.81 -6.05
CA THR A 151 8.89 4.87 -6.96
C THR A 151 9.18 5.66 -8.23
N ARG A 152 10.01 6.72 -8.16
CA ARG A 152 10.40 7.52 -9.34
C ARG A 152 11.48 6.87 -10.20
N ALA A 153 12.39 6.10 -9.60
CA ALA A 153 13.51 5.47 -10.30
C ALA A 153 13.14 4.17 -11.05
N ALA A 154 11.89 3.68 -10.92
CA ALA A 154 11.52 2.36 -11.41
C ALA A 154 10.75 2.43 -12.74
N ASN A 155 11.34 1.88 -13.83
CA ASN A 155 10.63 1.48 -15.04
C ASN A 155 9.82 0.22 -14.72
N LEU A 156 8.58 0.42 -14.25
CA LEU A 156 7.86 -0.61 -13.52
C LEU A 156 7.20 -1.67 -14.40
N ASN A 157 7.75 -2.88 -14.38
CA ASN A 157 7.05 -4.10 -14.80
C ASN A 157 6.74 -5.03 -13.60
N GLN A 158 5.52 -4.81 -13.08
CA GLN A 158 4.44 -5.74 -12.74
C GLN A 158 4.72 -7.12 -12.09
N THR A 159 5.65 -7.22 -11.18
CA THR A 159 5.77 -8.39 -10.29
C THR A 159 6.45 -7.98 -9.01
N PHE A 160 7.50 -7.19 -9.21
CA PHE A 160 8.48 -6.77 -8.23
C PHE A 160 7.93 -5.79 -7.18
N VAL A 161 6.98 -4.95 -7.59
CA VAL A 161 6.19 -4.11 -6.66
C VAL A 161 5.01 -4.87 -6.06
N LEU A 162 4.53 -5.92 -6.72
CA LEU A 162 3.32 -6.66 -6.31
C LEU A 162 3.54 -7.44 -5.01
N TYR A 163 4.77 -7.87 -4.76
CA TYR A 163 5.17 -8.58 -3.54
C TYR A 163 5.73 -7.66 -2.46
N LEU A 164 6.58 -6.69 -2.81
CA LEU A 164 7.33 -5.89 -1.84
C LEU A 164 6.41 -5.07 -0.90
N THR A 165 5.25 -4.65 -1.38
CA THR A 165 4.22 -3.97 -0.57
C THR A 165 3.26 -4.91 0.14
N SER A 166 2.96 -6.08 -0.43
CA SER A 166 2.14 -7.09 0.26
C SER A 166 2.80 -7.53 1.59
N LEU A 167 4.14 -7.55 1.56
CA LEU A 167 5.10 -7.91 2.60
C LEU A 167 5.26 -6.85 3.70
N LEU A 168 5.10 -5.58 3.36
CA LEU A 168 5.21 -4.46 4.30
C LEU A 168 3.83 -4.10 4.91
N ALA A 169 2.75 -4.49 4.23
CA ALA A 169 1.36 -4.30 4.64
C ALA A 169 0.87 -5.30 5.70
N SER A 170 1.40 -6.53 5.76
CA SER A 170 1.17 -7.38 6.94
C SER A 170 2.01 -6.91 8.15
N LEU A 171 3.15 -6.28 7.89
CA LEU A 171 4.09 -5.74 8.88
C LEU A 171 3.50 -4.56 9.69
N ALA A 172 2.67 -3.75 9.05
CA ALA A 172 1.85 -2.69 9.69
C ALA A 172 0.61 -3.25 10.42
N ALA A 173 -0.05 -4.27 9.86
CA ALA A 173 -1.27 -4.89 10.41
C ALA A 173 -1.06 -5.47 11.82
N LEU A 174 0.17 -5.82 12.15
CA LEU A 174 0.56 -6.35 13.45
C LEU A 174 1.16 -5.28 14.37
N GLY A 175 1.97 -4.36 13.83
CA GLY A 175 2.64 -3.31 14.61
C GLY A 175 1.69 -2.43 15.42
N PHE A 176 0.44 -2.31 14.98
CA PHE A 176 -0.58 -1.51 15.66
C PHE A 176 -1.56 -2.29 16.53
N LEU A 177 -1.79 -3.58 16.23
CA LEU A 177 -2.43 -4.50 17.19
C LEU A 177 -1.68 -4.44 18.55
N CYS A 178 -0.35 -4.27 18.47
CA CYS A 178 0.60 -4.12 19.58
C CYS A 178 0.60 -2.75 20.30
N LEU A 179 0.03 -1.69 19.73
CA LEU A 179 -0.22 -0.42 20.46
C LEU A 179 -1.52 -0.46 21.26
N CYS A 180 -2.44 -1.34 20.88
CA CYS A 180 -3.78 -1.45 21.47
C CYS A 180 -3.88 -2.27 22.76
N PHE A 181 -2.79 -2.54 23.47
CA PHE A 181 -2.89 -3.00 24.87
C PHE A 181 -1.92 -2.34 25.84
N VAL A 182 -0.91 -1.67 25.32
CA VAL A 182 0.19 -1.07 26.08
C VAL A 182 -0.15 0.43 26.15
N TYR A 183 -0.98 0.91 27.09
CA TYR A 183 -0.53 1.30 28.42
C TYR A 183 -1.69 1.54 29.44
N PRO A 184 -1.40 1.54 30.75
CA PRO A 184 -1.78 0.53 31.73
C PRO A 184 -2.98 1.00 32.57
N HIS A 185 -4.10 1.34 31.95
CA HIS A 185 -5.40 1.20 32.63
C HIS A 185 -6.17 0.18 31.80
N GLY A 186 -5.74 -1.09 31.90
CA GLY A 186 -6.33 -2.24 31.21
C GLY A 186 -7.79 -2.55 31.59
N GLN A 187 -8.57 -1.54 31.96
CA GLN A 187 -9.99 -1.60 32.24
C GLN A 187 -10.86 -0.84 31.21
N THR A 188 -10.28 -0.01 30.32
CA THR A 188 -11.07 0.77 29.34
C THR A 188 -10.84 0.40 27.87
N THR A 189 -10.11 -0.69 27.58
CA THR A 189 -10.24 -1.33 26.27
C THR A 189 -11.59 -2.03 26.19
N ASN A 190 -12.53 -1.45 25.42
CA ASN A 190 -13.79 -2.09 25.09
C ASN A 190 -13.51 -3.52 24.57
N TYR A 191 -14.01 -4.55 25.26
CA TYR A 191 -13.77 -5.98 24.98
C TYR A 191 -13.96 -6.41 23.51
N LEU A 192 -14.69 -5.61 22.72
CA LEU A 192 -14.95 -5.81 21.29
C LEU A 192 -13.78 -5.45 20.36
N GLN A 193 -12.80 -4.65 20.78
CA GLN A 193 -11.69 -4.20 19.93
C GLN A 193 -10.70 -5.35 19.60
N TYR A 194 -10.48 -6.25 20.56
CA TYR A 194 -9.59 -7.40 20.40
C TYR A 194 -10.06 -8.42 19.35
N PRO A 195 -11.28 -8.99 19.44
CA PRO A 195 -11.75 -9.94 18.44
C PRO A 195 -11.86 -9.29 17.06
N LEU A 196 -12.21 -8.00 16.99
CA LEU A 196 -12.26 -7.24 15.73
C LEU A 196 -10.89 -7.17 15.05
N ALA A 197 -9.83 -6.85 15.80
CA ALA A 197 -8.47 -6.77 15.26
C ALA A 197 -7.95 -8.15 14.81
N VAL A 198 -8.26 -9.21 15.54
CA VAL A 198 -7.92 -10.60 15.16
C VAL A 198 -8.64 -11.02 13.88
N VAL A 199 -9.94 -10.72 13.75
CA VAL A 199 -10.72 -11.01 12.53
C VAL A 199 -10.17 -10.22 11.33
N MET A 200 -9.82 -8.94 11.52
CA MET A 200 -9.23 -8.12 10.46
C MET A 200 -7.89 -8.67 9.99
N LEU A 201 -7.03 -9.10 10.92
CA LEU A 201 -5.75 -9.72 10.60
C LEU A 201 -5.94 -11.06 9.85
N ALA A 202 -6.87 -11.89 10.31
CA ALA A 202 -7.18 -13.18 9.68
C ALA A 202 -7.73 -13.00 8.26
N ALA A 203 -8.65 -12.06 8.05
CA ALA A 203 -9.19 -11.73 6.73
C ALA A 203 -8.11 -11.18 5.79
N PHE A 204 -7.21 -10.34 6.30
CA PHE A 204 -6.10 -9.78 5.52
C PHE A 204 -5.09 -10.85 5.09
N ASN A 205 -4.77 -11.78 6.00
CA ASN A 205 -3.90 -12.93 5.71
C ASN A 205 -4.53 -13.89 4.70
N ALA A 206 -5.83 -14.20 4.84
CA ALA A 206 -6.54 -15.04 3.88
C ALA A 206 -6.56 -14.40 2.48
N TRP A 207 -6.88 -13.10 2.40
CA TRP A 207 -6.84 -12.34 1.15
C TRP A 207 -5.45 -12.37 0.52
N PHE A 208 -4.41 -12.16 1.32
CA PHE A 208 -3.02 -12.18 0.87
C PHE A 208 -2.63 -13.52 0.26
N VAL A 209 -2.92 -14.63 0.96
CA VAL A 209 -2.61 -15.99 0.48
C VAL A 209 -3.33 -16.28 -0.83
N ILE A 210 -4.59 -15.90 -0.96
CA ILE A 210 -5.36 -16.06 -2.21
C ILE A 210 -4.74 -15.23 -3.33
N SER A 211 -4.36 -13.98 -3.06
CA SER A 211 -3.74 -13.08 -4.04
C SER A 211 -2.40 -13.62 -4.53
N VAL A 212 -1.56 -14.11 -3.63
CA VAL A 212 -0.28 -14.76 -3.92
C VAL A 212 -0.50 -16.03 -4.74
N HIS A 213 -1.46 -16.88 -4.35
CA HIS A 213 -1.72 -18.13 -5.05
C HIS A 213 -2.19 -17.91 -6.49
N ARG A 214 -3.15 -16.99 -6.71
CA ARG A 214 -3.61 -16.60 -8.05
C ARG A 214 -2.45 -16.07 -8.90
N TYR A 215 -1.56 -15.31 -8.28
CA TYR A 215 -0.41 -14.73 -8.93
C TYR A 215 0.61 -15.78 -9.39
N VAL A 216 0.99 -16.71 -8.50
CA VAL A 216 1.91 -17.81 -8.83
C VAL A 216 1.36 -18.64 -9.98
N ARG A 217 0.05 -18.90 -9.97
CA ARG A 217 -0.63 -19.63 -11.04
C ARG A 217 -0.56 -18.90 -12.38
N GLN A 218 -0.72 -17.58 -12.39
CA GLN A 218 -0.60 -16.76 -13.62
C GLN A 218 0.83 -16.73 -14.16
N GLN A 219 1.85 -16.62 -13.29
CA GLN A 219 3.23 -16.67 -13.73
C GLN A 219 3.65 -18.04 -14.25
N ALA A 220 3.20 -19.11 -13.59
CA ALA A 220 3.46 -20.48 -14.06
C ALA A 220 2.87 -20.70 -15.46
N ALA A 221 1.67 -20.17 -15.73
CA ALA A 221 1.05 -20.25 -17.06
C ALA A 221 1.84 -19.46 -18.12
N LEU A 222 2.32 -18.25 -17.79
CA LEU A 222 3.12 -17.43 -18.70
C LEU A 222 4.48 -18.06 -19.02
N GLN A 223 5.14 -18.64 -18.01
CA GLN A 223 6.42 -19.34 -18.21
C GLN A 223 6.25 -20.60 -19.05
N ALA A 224 5.17 -21.36 -18.82
CA ALA A 224 4.85 -22.53 -19.63
C ALA A 224 4.64 -22.13 -21.11
N ASP A 225 3.90 -21.05 -21.37
CA ASP A 225 3.68 -20.54 -22.74
C ASP A 225 5.00 -20.07 -23.39
N GLU A 226 5.89 -19.39 -22.65
CA GLU A 226 7.21 -19.03 -23.18
C GLU A 226 8.08 -20.23 -23.54
N ILE A 227 8.05 -21.30 -22.73
CA ILE A 227 8.79 -22.54 -22.99
C ILE A 227 8.25 -23.21 -24.25
N ILE A 228 6.92 -23.31 -24.37
CA ILE A 228 6.26 -23.88 -25.55
C ILE A 228 6.64 -23.08 -26.81
N ARG A 229 6.58 -21.75 -26.76
CA ARG A 229 6.97 -20.88 -27.88
C ARG A 229 8.44 -21.02 -28.26
N ARG A 230 9.34 -21.23 -27.30
CA ARG A 230 10.77 -21.45 -27.57
C ARG A 230 11.00 -22.80 -28.23
N GLU A 231 10.35 -23.85 -27.74
CA GLU A 231 10.49 -25.19 -28.30
C GLU A 231 9.88 -25.25 -29.71
N TYR A 232 8.72 -24.63 -29.92
CA TYR A 232 8.10 -24.50 -31.24
C TYR A 232 9.02 -23.78 -32.23
N ARG A 233 9.63 -22.64 -31.83
CA ARG A 233 10.62 -21.94 -32.67
C ARG A 233 11.87 -22.78 -32.95
N ARG A 234 12.28 -23.63 -32.01
CA ARG A 234 13.42 -24.53 -32.17
C ARG A 234 13.11 -25.62 -33.20
N GLN A 235 11.95 -26.27 -33.08
CA GLN A 235 11.46 -27.25 -34.05
C GLN A 235 11.29 -26.61 -35.44
N LEU A 236 10.71 -25.41 -35.52
CA LEU A 236 10.57 -24.67 -36.77
C LEU A 236 11.93 -24.39 -37.41
N ARG A 237 12.96 -24.01 -36.63
CA ARG A 237 14.32 -23.78 -37.16
C ARG A 237 15.02 -25.07 -37.61
N MET A 238 14.73 -26.21 -37.00
CA MET A 238 15.25 -27.52 -37.44
C MET A 238 14.60 -27.94 -38.76
N LEU A 239 13.29 -27.69 -38.93
CA LEU A 239 12.58 -27.93 -40.18
C LEU A 239 13.04 -26.96 -41.28
N LEU A 240 13.22 -25.68 -40.94
CA LEU A 240 13.69 -24.61 -41.83
C LEU A 240 15.23 -24.58 -41.95
N GLY A 241 15.88 -25.73 -42.02
CA GLY A 241 17.33 -25.83 -42.14
C GLY A 241 17.89 -25.05 -43.34
N PRO A 242 19.20 -24.71 -43.37
CA PRO A 242 19.83 -23.79 -44.33
C PRO A 242 19.86 -24.27 -45.81
N GLY A 243 19.08 -25.30 -46.16
CA GLY A 243 18.94 -25.83 -47.52
C GLY A 243 17.49 -25.97 -48.01
N MET A 244 16.49 -25.47 -47.27
CA MET A 244 15.09 -25.62 -47.69
C MET A 244 14.79 -24.84 -48.97
N THR A 245 14.26 -25.52 -49.98
CA THR A 245 13.87 -24.90 -51.25
C THR A 245 12.61 -24.03 -51.06
N ARG A 246 12.45 -22.99 -51.88
CA ARG A 246 11.28 -22.07 -51.83
C ARG A 246 9.93 -22.80 -51.95
N GLU A 247 9.91 -23.97 -52.57
CA GLU A 247 8.70 -24.79 -52.76
C GLU A 247 8.33 -25.56 -51.48
N GLU A 248 9.31 -26.11 -50.77
CA GLU A 248 9.09 -26.77 -49.46
C GLU A 248 8.58 -25.77 -48.42
N LEU A 249 9.12 -24.54 -48.43
CA LEU A 249 8.64 -23.45 -47.59
C LEU A 249 7.17 -23.07 -47.89
N ARG A 250 6.80 -23.08 -49.18
CA ARG A 250 5.42 -22.80 -49.62
C ARG A 250 4.45 -23.90 -49.20
N ARG A 251 4.85 -25.18 -49.31
CA ARG A 251 4.05 -26.32 -48.86
C ARG A 251 3.88 -26.31 -47.35
N PHE A 252 4.96 -26.12 -46.61
CA PHE A 252 4.90 -26.02 -45.15
C PHE A 252 3.98 -24.89 -44.68
N ARG A 253 4.03 -23.72 -45.33
CA ARG A 253 3.09 -22.62 -45.05
C ARG A 253 1.64 -23.00 -45.34
N HIS A 254 1.40 -23.73 -46.42
CA HIS A 254 0.05 -24.13 -46.80
C HIS A 254 -0.52 -25.17 -45.83
N ASP A 255 0.30 -26.13 -45.40
CA ASP A 255 -0.08 -27.14 -44.41
C ASP A 255 -0.40 -26.50 -43.05
N LEU A 256 0.40 -25.53 -42.61
CA LEU A 256 0.16 -24.77 -41.37
C LEU A 256 -1.13 -23.93 -41.43
N ILE A 257 -1.47 -23.39 -42.60
CA ILE A 257 -2.73 -22.65 -42.79
C ILE A 257 -3.92 -23.62 -42.72
N ASN A 258 -3.83 -24.75 -43.40
CA ASN A 258 -4.90 -25.76 -43.38
C ASN A 258 -5.11 -26.33 -41.97
N GLU A 259 -4.04 -26.56 -41.21
CA GLU A 259 -4.14 -27.08 -39.84
C GLU A 259 -4.76 -26.06 -38.87
N LEU A 260 -4.39 -24.77 -38.97
CA LEU A 260 -5.02 -23.68 -38.21
C LEU A 260 -6.50 -23.46 -38.57
N GLU A 261 -6.85 -23.66 -39.84
CA GLU A 261 -8.23 -23.59 -40.30
C GLU A 261 -9.04 -24.80 -39.79
N HIS A 262 -8.43 -25.98 -39.76
CA HIS A 262 -9.04 -27.18 -39.20
C HIS A 262 -9.27 -27.06 -37.68
N GLU A 263 -8.32 -26.49 -36.93
CA GLU A 263 -8.48 -26.18 -35.50
C GLU A 263 -9.58 -25.15 -35.24
N ARG A 264 -9.69 -24.10 -36.07
CA ARG A 264 -10.79 -23.12 -35.97
C ARG A 264 -12.15 -23.75 -36.20
N LEU A 265 -12.27 -24.62 -37.21
CA LEU A 265 -13.51 -25.33 -37.50
C LEU A 265 -13.89 -26.30 -36.37
N MET A 266 -12.91 -26.98 -35.78
CA MET A 266 -13.12 -27.87 -34.62
C MET A 266 -13.42 -27.12 -33.31
N GLN A 267 -12.89 -25.90 -33.13
CA GLN A 267 -13.26 -25.02 -32.00
C GLN A 267 -14.66 -24.42 -32.20
N GLY A 268 -15.04 -24.10 -33.44
CA GLY A 268 -16.40 -23.68 -33.79
C GLY A 268 -17.44 -24.77 -33.53
N SER A 269 -17.16 -26.02 -33.91
CA SER A 269 -18.08 -27.14 -33.68
C SER A 269 -18.22 -27.49 -32.19
N ARG A 270 -17.15 -27.39 -31.39
CA ARG A 270 -17.24 -27.55 -29.92
C ARG A 270 -18.07 -26.49 -29.21
N SER A 271 -18.24 -25.30 -29.81
CA SER A 271 -19.08 -24.24 -29.23
C SER A 271 -20.58 -24.41 -29.53
N GLU A 272 -20.95 -25.26 -30.49
CA GLU A 272 -22.34 -25.59 -30.81
C GLU A 272 -22.84 -26.85 -30.08
N ASP A 273 -21.95 -27.74 -29.64
CA ASP A 273 -22.29 -28.99 -28.93
C ASP A 273 -22.34 -28.86 -27.39
N ASP A 274 -21.93 -27.72 -26.82
CA ASP A 274 -22.02 -27.42 -25.37
C ASP A 274 -23.29 -26.62 -25.02
N PHE A 275 -24.45 -27.05 -25.53
CA PHE A 275 -25.77 -26.70 -24.99
C PHE A 275 -26.52 -27.95 -24.53
N PRO A 276 -26.56 -28.15 -23.21
CA PRO A 276 -27.82 -28.34 -22.50
C PRO A 276 -28.08 -27.23 -21.46
#